data_AF-A0A026WJ30-F1
#
_entry.id   AF-A0A026WJ30-F1
#
_cell.length_a   1.000
_cell.length_b   1.000
_cell.length_c   1.000
_cell.angle_alpha   90.00
_cell.angle_beta   90.00
_cell.angle_gamma   90.00
#
_symmetry.space_group_name_H-M   'P 1'
#
loop_
_entity.id
_entity.type
_entity.pdbx_description
1 polymer ?
#
loop_
_entity_poly.entity_id
_entity_poly.type
_entity_poly.pdbx_seq_one_letter_code
_entity_poly.pdbx_strand_id
1 'polypeptide(L)'
;MNNVIDACISYSLKIQFGGKRSLSSKNPYLVILLTKFAEWCSRWSKSAETIIQVPCFKGFVITIKSILALYKELITDNENFELTTGLCNQDSVEHLFSKPRQRGGFNPNPTARMVRLSIRHILSTGYIQTSDKGNVQCPETETLITRPSKLTKTLEYIQYYCRM
;
A
#
# COMPACT_ATOMS: atom_id res chain seq x y z
N MET A 1 13.15 -7.28 -16.22
CA MET A 1 12.68 -6.17 -15.36
C MET A 1 11.17 -5.97 -15.47
N ASN A 2 10.60 -5.76 -16.67
CA ASN A 2 9.16 -5.50 -16.86
C ASN A 2 8.23 -6.46 -16.11
N ASN A 3 8.41 -7.78 -16.27
CA ASN A 3 7.56 -8.77 -15.60
C ASN A 3 7.63 -8.70 -14.06
N VAL A 4 8.78 -8.29 -13.51
CA VAL A 4 8.95 -8.13 -12.05
C VAL A 4 8.22 -6.88 -11.58
N ILE A 5 8.35 -5.77 -12.31
CA ILE A 5 7.60 -4.55 -12.01
C ILE A 5 6.11 -4.81 -12.10
N ASP A 6 5.63 -5.42 -13.19
CA ASP A 6 4.23 -5.79 -13.38
C ASP A 6 3.69 -6.65 -12.22
N ALA A 7 4.49 -7.59 -11.73
CA ALA A 7 4.15 -8.43 -10.58
C ALA A 7 4.11 -7.65 -9.26
N CYS A 8 4.84 -6.53 -9.14
CA CYS A 8 4.85 -5.64 -7.97
C CYS A 8 3.81 -4.50 -8.06
N ILE A 9 3.14 -4.31 -9.20
CA ILE A 9 2.11 -3.27 -9.40
C ILE A 9 0.77 -3.85 -9.87
N SER A 10 0.43 -5.09 -9.47
CA SER A 10 -0.86 -5.67 -9.83
C SER A 10 -2.00 -5.00 -9.05
N TYR A 11 -3.07 -4.61 -9.74
CA TYR A 11 -4.18 -3.82 -9.15
C TYR A 11 -5.55 -4.49 -9.28
N SER A 12 -5.63 -5.69 -9.85
CA SER A 12 -6.91 -6.30 -10.15
C SER A 12 -6.87 -7.82 -10.09
N LEU A 13 -7.82 -8.38 -9.35
CA LEU A 13 -8.10 -9.82 -9.30
C LEU A 13 -8.74 -10.33 -10.61
N LYS A 14 -9.26 -9.43 -11.46
CA LYS A 14 -9.92 -9.80 -12.72
C LYS A 14 -8.93 -10.08 -13.85
N ILE A 15 -7.65 -9.73 -13.68
CA ILE A 15 -6.64 -9.95 -14.71
C ILE A 15 -6.30 -11.44 -14.74
N GLN A 16 -6.62 -12.11 -15.84
CA GLN A 16 -6.39 -13.55 -16.00
C GLN A 16 -5.13 -13.89 -16.80
N PHE A 17 -4.54 -12.92 -17.51
CA PHE A 17 -3.38 -13.15 -18.38
C PHE A 17 -2.25 -12.13 -18.12
N GLY A 18 -1.00 -12.57 -18.33
CA GLY A 18 0.19 -11.71 -18.24
C GLY A 18 0.83 -11.62 -16.85
N GLY A 19 1.79 -10.68 -16.71
CA GLY A 19 2.58 -10.47 -15.49
C GLY A 19 1.88 -9.66 -14.39
N LYS A 20 0.80 -8.95 -14.72
CA LYS A 20 0.04 -8.07 -13.81
C LYS A 20 -1.02 -8.79 -12.97
N ARG A 21 -0.93 -10.12 -12.86
CA ARG A 21 -1.84 -10.93 -12.05
C ARG A 21 -1.53 -10.77 -10.57
N SER A 22 -2.50 -11.04 -9.73
CA SER A 22 -2.33 -11.19 -8.28
C SER A 22 -1.37 -12.35 -7.96
N LEU A 23 -0.65 -12.25 -6.84
CA LEU A 23 0.01 -13.42 -6.25
C LEU A 23 -1.09 -14.33 -5.70
N SER A 24 -1.13 -15.56 -6.20
CA SER A 24 -2.15 -16.54 -5.83
C SER A 24 -1.64 -17.97 -6.06
N SER A 25 -2.28 -18.94 -5.42
CA SER A 25 -2.00 -20.37 -5.59
C SER A 25 -2.21 -20.83 -7.05
N LYS A 26 -3.10 -20.14 -7.78
CA LYS A 26 -3.36 -20.35 -9.20
C LYS A 26 -2.19 -19.95 -10.09
N ASN A 27 -1.32 -19.05 -9.61
CA ASN A 27 -0.25 -18.42 -10.40
C ASN A 27 1.12 -18.51 -9.68
N PRO A 28 1.61 -19.73 -9.34
CA PRO A 28 2.83 -19.91 -8.55
C PRO A 28 4.08 -19.37 -9.25
N TYR A 29 4.05 -19.24 -10.58
CA TYR A 29 5.13 -18.67 -11.37
C TYR A 29 5.55 -17.27 -10.91
N LEU A 30 4.61 -16.41 -10.47
CA LEU A 30 4.94 -15.06 -10.01
C LEU A 30 5.77 -15.08 -8.72
N VAL A 31 5.46 -16.00 -7.80
CA VAL A 31 6.26 -16.22 -6.58
C VAL A 31 7.68 -16.64 -6.97
N ILE A 32 7.82 -17.59 -7.90
CA ILE A 32 9.13 -18.06 -8.37
C ILE A 32 9.91 -16.91 -9.06
N LEU A 33 9.24 -16.13 -9.90
CA LEU A 33 9.82 -14.97 -10.59
C LEU A 33 10.41 -13.97 -9.60
N LEU A 34 9.62 -13.59 -8.58
CA LEU A 34 10.01 -12.64 -7.54
C LEU A 34 11.15 -13.18 -6.69
N THR A 35 11.09 -14.45 -6.26
CA THR A 35 12.18 -15.09 -5.50
C THR A 35 13.50 -15.09 -6.28
N LYS A 36 13.48 -15.54 -7.54
CA LYS A 36 14.67 -15.53 -8.40
C LYS A 36 15.21 -14.13 -8.63
N PHE A 37 14.33 -13.14 -8.78
CA PHE A 37 14.76 -11.76 -8.94
C PHE A 37 15.40 -11.21 -7.65
N ALA A 38 14.86 -11.50 -6.47
CA ALA A 38 15.45 -11.08 -5.21
C ALA A 38 16.85 -11.68 -4.98
N GLU A 39 17.06 -12.95 -5.35
CA GLU A 39 18.37 -13.63 -5.32
C GLU A 39 19.36 -13.07 -6.35
N TRP A 40 18.85 -12.61 -7.49
CA TRP A 40 19.69 -11.95 -8.48
C TRP A 40 20.08 -10.53 -8.03
N CYS A 41 19.12 -9.76 -7.53
CA CYS A 41 19.31 -8.39 -7.07
C CYS A 41 20.19 -8.30 -5.81
N SER A 42 20.17 -9.31 -4.94
CA SER A 42 21.04 -9.36 -3.75
C SER A 42 22.53 -9.36 -4.10
N ARG A 43 22.90 -9.81 -5.30
CA ARG A 43 24.27 -9.84 -5.80
C ARG A 43 24.69 -8.55 -6.51
N TRP A 44 23.80 -7.56 -6.62
CA TRP A 44 24.11 -6.31 -7.30
C TRP A 44 24.98 -5.41 -6.43
N SER A 45 26.02 -4.85 -7.05
CA SER A 45 26.95 -3.90 -6.45
C SER A 45 27.18 -2.72 -7.38
N LYS A 46 27.64 -1.59 -6.83
CA LYS A 46 28.01 -0.41 -7.61
C LYS A 46 29.30 -0.61 -8.41
N SER A 47 30.21 -1.45 -7.91
CA SER A 47 31.49 -1.78 -8.54
C SER A 47 31.70 -3.30 -8.51
N ALA A 48 32.40 -3.82 -9.53
CA ALA A 48 32.76 -5.23 -9.61
C ALA A 48 33.76 -5.65 -8.49
N GLU A 49 34.52 -4.69 -7.97
CA GLU A 49 35.63 -4.93 -7.04
C GLU A 49 35.23 -4.72 -5.57
N THR A 50 34.13 -4.00 -5.31
CA THR A 50 33.64 -3.71 -3.97
C THR A 50 32.14 -3.92 -3.86
N ILE A 51 31.71 -4.65 -2.81
CA ILE A 51 30.29 -4.88 -2.48
C ILE A 51 29.72 -3.63 -1.79
N ILE A 52 29.85 -2.46 -2.41
CA ILE A 52 29.10 -1.28 -1.99
C ILE A 52 27.73 -1.38 -2.65
N GLN A 53 26.77 -1.91 -1.89
CA GLN A 53 25.39 -2.01 -2.35
C GLN A 53 24.70 -0.66 -2.17
N VAL A 54 24.19 -0.10 -3.26
CA VAL A 54 23.39 1.13 -3.19
C VAL A 54 22.07 0.86 -2.46
N PRO A 55 21.54 1.85 -1.70
CA PRO A 55 20.32 1.65 -0.91
C PRO A 55 19.12 1.12 -1.70
N CYS A 56 18.97 1.50 -2.97
CA CYS A 56 17.87 1.04 -3.81
C CYS A 56 17.94 -0.46 -4.13
N PHE A 57 19.13 -1.05 -4.28
CA PHE A 57 19.29 -2.50 -4.52
C PHE A 57 18.89 -3.30 -3.28
N LYS A 58 19.35 -2.84 -2.10
CA LYS A 58 18.88 -3.37 -0.81
C LYS A 58 17.36 -3.22 -0.67
N GLY A 59 16.82 -2.08 -1.08
CA GLY A 59 15.39 -1.79 -1.11
C GLY A 59 14.60 -2.80 -1.94
N PHE A 60 15.02 -3.12 -3.17
CA PHE A 60 14.36 -4.13 -3.99
C PHE A 60 14.27 -5.49 -3.30
N VAL A 61 15.39 -5.95 -2.72
CA VAL A 61 15.45 -7.24 -2.03
C VAL A 61 14.51 -7.25 -0.82
N ILE A 62 14.52 -6.19 -0.01
CA ILE A 62 13.64 -6.06 1.16
C ILE A 62 12.17 -6.05 0.72
N THR A 63 11.79 -5.18 -0.22
CA THR A 63 10.40 -5.06 -0.69
C THR A 63 9.86 -6.39 -1.20
N ILE A 64 10.62 -7.10 -2.05
CA ILE A 64 10.16 -8.36 -2.62
C ILE A 64 10.05 -9.44 -1.54
N LYS A 65 11.03 -9.57 -0.65
CA LYS A 65 10.97 -10.53 0.45
C LYS A 65 9.78 -10.23 1.38
N SER A 66 9.51 -8.97 1.66
CA SER A 66 8.36 -8.56 2.48
C SER A 66 7.02 -8.88 1.80
N ILE A 67 6.87 -8.62 0.50
CA ILE A 67 5.66 -9.01 -0.26
C ILE A 67 5.44 -10.52 -0.22
N LEU A 68 6.50 -11.30 -0.43
CA LEU A 68 6.43 -12.76 -0.39
C LEU A 68 6.11 -13.30 1.01
N ALA A 69 6.71 -12.72 2.05
CA ALA A 69 6.42 -13.08 3.43
C ALA A 69 4.97 -12.77 3.81
N LEU A 70 4.50 -11.57 3.48
CA LEU A 70 3.10 -11.14 3.69
C LEU A 70 2.14 -12.08 2.98
N TYR A 71 2.40 -12.40 1.70
CA TYR A 71 1.57 -13.34 0.95
C TYR A 71 1.51 -14.71 1.64
N LYS A 72 2.65 -15.24 2.09
CA LYS A 72 2.73 -16.53 2.78
C LYS A 72 1.93 -16.55 4.09
N GLU A 73 1.99 -15.47 4.86
CA GLU A 73 1.18 -15.34 6.08
C GLU A 73 -0.32 -15.33 5.75
N LEU A 74 -0.74 -14.49 4.78
CA LEU A 74 -2.14 -14.34 4.42
C LEU A 74 -2.79 -15.61 3.87
N ILE A 75 -2.06 -16.42 3.09
CA ILE A 75 -2.59 -17.71 2.60
C ILE A 75 -2.68 -18.78 3.68
N THR A 76 -1.91 -18.65 4.77
CA THR A 76 -1.97 -19.59 5.90
C THR A 76 -3.33 -19.46 6.60
N ASP A 77 -3.82 -18.23 6.73
CA ASP A 77 -5.12 -17.94 7.33
C ASP A 77 -6.28 -18.03 6.31
N ASN A 78 -5.99 -17.90 5.02
CA ASN A 78 -6.99 -17.84 3.95
C ASN A 78 -6.49 -18.55 2.67
N GLU A 79 -6.81 -19.84 2.52
CA GLU A 79 -6.28 -20.72 1.44
C GLU A 79 -6.45 -20.16 0.01
N ASN A 80 -7.54 -19.42 -0.22
CA ASN A 80 -7.86 -18.83 -1.53
C ASN A 80 -7.48 -17.36 -1.69
N PHE A 81 -6.64 -16.82 -0.79
CA PHE A 81 -6.26 -15.43 -0.82
C PHE A 81 -5.43 -15.07 -2.05
N GLU A 82 -5.77 -13.95 -2.66
CA GLU A 82 -5.08 -13.38 -3.80
C GLU A 82 -4.56 -11.98 -3.45
N LEU A 83 -3.25 -11.80 -3.51
CA LEU A 83 -2.60 -10.53 -3.16
C LEU A 83 -2.36 -9.68 -4.41
N THR A 84 -3.05 -8.55 -4.52
CA THR A 84 -2.70 -7.46 -5.45
C THR A 84 -1.63 -6.58 -4.83
N THR A 85 -0.49 -6.46 -5.51
CA THR A 85 0.74 -5.84 -4.98
C THR A 85 0.80 -4.34 -5.20
N GLY A 86 -0.02 -3.80 -6.10
CA GLY A 86 -0.17 -2.37 -6.33
C GLY A 86 -0.73 -1.61 -5.12
N LEU A 87 -1.30 -2.32 -4.13
CA LEU A 87 -1.69 -1.72 -2.85
C LEU A 87 -0.58 -1.75 -1.79
N CYS A 88 0.53 -2.41 -2.07
CA CYS A 88 1.71 -2.48 -1.20
C CYS A 88 2.73 -1.36 -1.48
N ASN A 89 2.31 -0.29 -2.15
CA ASN A 89 3.13 0.87 -2.45
C ASN A 89 2.59 2.14 -1.75
N GLN A 90 3.28 3.27 -1.95
CA GLN A 90 2.93 4.54 -1.32
C GLN A 90 2.07 5.43 -2.24
N ASP A 91 1.70 4.98 -3.44
CA ASP A 91 0.99 5.77 -4.45
C ASP A 91 -0.32 6.34 -3.90
N SER A 92 -1.05 5.57 -3.10
CA SER A 92 -2.30 6.02 -2.49
C SER A 92 -2.08 7.21 -1.54
N VAL A 93 -0.95 7.21 -0.82
CA VAL A 93 -0.56 8.30 0.08
C VAL A 93 -0.09 9.51 -0.73
N GLU A 94 0.67 9.31 -1.80
CA GLU A 94 1.11 10.37 -2.71
C GLU A 94 -0.06 11.05 -3.42
N HIS A 95 -1.04 10.26 -3.89
CA HIS A 95 -2.29 10.74 -4.43
C HIS A 95 -3.09 11.54 -3.41
N LEU A 96 -3.11 11.13 -2.13
CA LEU A 96 -3.71 11.94 -1.06
C LEU A 96 -3.01 13.30 -0.93
N PHE A 97 -1.67 13.34 -0.94
CA PHE A 97 -0.91 14.59 -0.85
C PHE A 97 -1.09 15.52 -2.06
N SER A 98 -1.57 15.02 -3.20
CA SER A 98 -2.00 15.89 -4.31
C SER A 98 -3.20 16.77 -3.95
N LYS A 99 -4.10 16.29 -3.07
CA LYS A 99 -5.34 16.99 -2.73
C LYS A 99 -5.10 18.30 -1.96
N PRO A 100 -4.26 18.35 -0.90
CA PRO A 100 -3.89 19.62 -0.28
C PRO A 100 -3.21 20.61 -1.23
N ARG A 101 -2.42 20.12 -2.20
CA ARG A 101 -1.70 20.98 -3.18
C ARG A 101 -2.61 21.59 -4.25
N GLN A 102 -3.74 20.95 -4.54
CA GLN A 102 -4.72 21.43 -5.53
C GLN A 102 -5.85 22.28 -4.91
N ARG A 103 -5.90 22.38 -3.58
CA ARG A 103 -7.02 23.02 -2.88
C ARG A 103 -6.82 24.53 -2.79
N GLY A 104 -7.84 25.28 -3.22
CA GLY A 104 -7.80 26.74 -3.23
C GLY A 104 -6.98 27.33 -4.37
N GLY A 105 -6.82 26.58 -5.47
CA GLY A 105 -5.92 26.89 -6.59
C GLY A 105 -4.67 25.99 -6.59
N PHE A 106 -3.77 26.22 -7.52
CA PHE A 106 -2.48 25.51 -7.56
C PHE A 106 -1.55 26.09 -6.48
N ASN A 107 -1.45 25.40 -5.34
CA ASN A 107 -0.50 25.72 -4.28
C ASN A 107 0.47 24.54 -4.09
N PRO A 108 1.64 24.56 -4.75
CA PRO A 108 2.58 23.44 -4.69
C PRO A 108 3.14 23.21 -3.28
N ASN A 109 3.18 24.25 -2.44
CA ASN A 109 3.81 24.25 -1.12
C ASN A 109 2.86 24.79 -0.04
N PRO A 110 1.80 24.04 0.33
CA PRO A 110 0.88 24.46 1.38
C PRO A 110 1.59 24.48 2.75
N THR A 111 1.21 25.44 3.60
CA THR A 111 1.71 25.47 4.99
C THR A 111 1.14 24.31 5.81
N ALA A 112 1.79 23.96 6.94
CA ALA A 112 1.29 22.92 7.84
C ALA A 112 -0.15 23.17 8.32
N ARG A 113 -0.53 24.44 8.54
CA ARG A 113 -1.92 24.82 8.89
C ARG A 113 -2.89 24.47 7.76
N MET A 114 -2.51 24.75 6.51
CA MET A 114 -3.33 24.46 5.33
C MET A 114 -3.48 22.95 5.10
N VAL A 115 -2.40 22.18 5.26
CA VAL A 115 -2.44 20.71 5.20
C VAL A 115 -3.40 20.18 6.27
N ARG A 116 -3.28 20.63 7.52
CA ARG A 116 -4.16 20.22 8.63
C ARG A 116 -5.63 20.52 8.35
N LEU A 117 -5.95 21.72 7.87
CA LEU A 117 -7.33 22.11 7.53
C LEU A 117 -7.86 21.30 6.34
N SER A 118 -7.02 21.02 5.34
CA SER A 118 -7.40 20.22 4.17
C SER A 118 -7.70 18.77 4.57
N ILE A 119 -6.85 18.16 5.39
CA ILE A 119 -7.07 16.80 5.90
C ILE A 119 -8.35 16.75 6.74
N ARG A 120 -8.55 17.70 7.65
CA ARG A 120 -9.80 17.79 8.44
C ARG A 120 -11.02 17.84 7.53
N HIS A 121 -10.97 18.66 6.48
CA HIS A 121 -12.06 18.75 5.54
C HIS A 121 -12.30 17.45 4.79
N ILE A 122 -11.25 16.84 4.23
CA ILE A 122 -11.30 15.54 3.52
C ILE A 122 -11.97 14.47 4.40
N LEU A 123 -11.61 14.43 5.68
CA LEU A 123 -12.21 13.52 6.65
C LEU A 123 -13.68 13.86 6.92
N SER A 124 -14.04 15.14 7.08
CA SER A 124 -15.42 15.55 7.37
C SER A 124 -16.40 15.37 6.21
N THR A 125 -15.92 15.38 4.97
CA THR A 125 -16.77 15.24 3.78
C THR A 125 -16.84 13.80 3.25
N GLY A 126 -16.19 12.85 3.91
CA GLY A 126 -16.15 11.46 3.43
C GLY A 126 -15.40 11.29 2.12
N TYR A 127 -14.47 12.20 1.81
CA TYR A 127 -13.72 12.19 0.54
C TYR A 127 -12.68 11.07 0.46
N ILE A 128 -12.50 10.31 1.55
CA ILE A 128 -11.73 9.06 1.56
C ILE A 128 -12.72 7.93 1.34
N GLN A 129 -12.88 7.54 0.08
CA GLN A 129 -13.60 6.33 -0.28
C GLN A 129 -12.66 5.13 -0.20
N THR A 130 -13.18 3.97 0.21
CA THR A 130 -12.45 2.71 0.05
C THR A 130 -12.24 2.42 -1.42
N SER A 131 -11.09 1.86 -1.76
CA SER A 131 -10.84 1.41 -3.13
C SER A 131 -11.77 0.25 -3.47
N ASP A 132 -12.43 0.34 -4.63
CA ASP A 132 -13.17 -0.76 -5.28
C ASP A 132 -12.23 -1.91 -5.72
N LYS A 133 -10.92 -1.66 -5.70
CA LYS A 133 -9.83 -2.56 -6.07
C LYS A 133 -9.01 -3.05 -4.89
N GLY A 134 -9.50 -2.86 -3.66
CA GLY A 134 -8.87 -3.32 -2.43
C GLY A 134 -8.60 -4.84 -2.42
N ASN A 135 -7.49 -5.27 -1.82
CA ASN A 135 -7.24 -6.69 -1.49
C ASN A 135 -8.31 -7.27 -0.55
N VAL A 136 -8.92 -6.39 0.25
CA VAL A 136 -10.05 -6.69 1.12
C VAL A 136 -11.14 -5.67 0.79
N GLN A 137 -12.31 -6.16 0.41
CA GLN A 137 -13.51 -5.35 0.36
C GLN A 137 -14.20 -5.48 1.72
N CYS A 138 -14.22 -4.41 2.50
CA CYS A 138 -14.99 -4.34 3.73
C CYS A 138 -16.38 -3.79 3.39
N PRO A 139 -17.46 -4.58 3.45
CA PRO A 139 -18.80 -4.09 3.15
C PRO A 139 -19.25 -3.01 4.15
N GLU A 140 -18.75 -3.04 5.39
CA GLU A 140 -19.10 -2.06 6.43
C GLU A 140 -18.34 -0.73 6.33
N THR A 141 -17.49 -0.53 5.31
CA THR A 141 -16.78 0.75 5.11
C THR A 141 -17.62 1.83 4.44
N GLU A 142 -18.93 1.82 4.68
CA GLU A 142 -19.69 3.07 4.61
C GLU A 142 -19.04 4.02 5.60
N THR A 143 -18.17 4.88 5.06
CA THR A 143 -17.42 6.00 5.63
C THR A 143 -16.96 5.87 7.09
N LEU A 144 -15.73 6.30 7.39
CA LEU A 144 -15.24 6.51 8.77
C LEU A 144 -16.17 7.41 9.65
N ILE A 145 -17.23 7.96 9.07
CA ILE A 145 -18.19 8.90 9.64
C ILE A 145 -19.52 8.23 10.01
N THR A 146 -19.98 7.20 9.29
CA THR A 146 -21.36 6.71 9.43
C THR A 146 -21.58 5.73 10.58
N ARG A 147 -20.51 5.16 11.16
CA ARG A 147 -20.58 4.48 12.47
C ARG A 147 -19.29 4.73 13.26
N PRO A 148 -19.33 5.38 14.43
CA PRO A 148 -18.18 5.37 15.33
C PRO A 148 -17.93 3.91 15.71
N SER A 149 -16.77 3.38 15.33
CA SER A 149 -16.31 2.10 15.85
C SER A 149 -16.21 2.21 17.38
N LYS A 150 -16.30 1.08 18.10
CA LYS A 150 -16.14 1.05 19.57
C LYS A 150 -14.89 1.83 20.03
N LEU A 151 -13.86 1.90 19.19
CA LEU A 151 -12.63 2.65 19.40
C LEU A 151 -12.83 4.17 19.55
N THR A 152 -13.71 4.78 18.75
CA THR A 152 -13.98 6.23 18.82
C THR A 152 -14.69 6.61 20.12
N LYS A 153 -15.61 5.76 20.61
CA LYS A 153 -16.26 5.95 21.91
C LYS A 153 -15.27 5.87 23.08
N THR A 154 -14.27 4.99 22.98
CA THR A 154 -13.22 4.89 24.01
C THR A 154 -12.29 6.11 24.01
N LEU A 155 -11.97 6.69 22.85
CA LEU A 155 -11.14 7.89 22.76
C LEU A 155 -11.88 9.14 23.27
N GLU A 156 -13.18 9.28 22.97
CA GLU A 156 -14.01 10.35 23.54
C GLU A 156 -14.12 10.23 25.06
N TYR A 157 -14.25 9.01 25.58
CA TYR A 157 -14.24 8.74 27.02
C TYR A 157 -12.90 9.15 27.66
N ILE A 158 -11.76 8.73 27.10
CA ILE A 158 -10.44 9.09 27.63
C ILE A 158 -10.19 10.60 27.55
N GLN A 159 -10.62 11.26 26.47
CA GLN A 159 -10.41 12.70 26.28
C GLN A 159 -11.29 13.55 27.21
N TYR A 160 -12.46 13.04 27.63
CA TYR A 160 -13.29 13.65 28.67
C TYR A 160 -12.64 13.56 30.06
N TYR A 161 -12.00 12.42 30.39
CA TYR A 161 -11.31 12.24 31.68
C TYR A 161 -9.97 12.98 31.78
N CYS A 162 -9.25 13.21 30.68
CA CYS A 162 -8.03 14.02 30.69
C CYS A 162 -8.28 15.54 30.70
N ARG A 163 -9.54 15.99 30.84
CA ARG A 163 -9.94 17.41 30.91
C ARG A 163 -10.56 17.83 32.25
N MET A 164 -10.59 16.94 33.24
CA MET A 164 -10.78 17.29 34.65
C MET A 164 -9.44 17.28 35.37
#